data_AF-A0A183HN17-F1
#
_entry.id   AF-A0A183HN17-F1
#
_cell.length_a   1.000
_cell.length_b   1.000
_cell.length_c   1.000
_cell.angle_alpha   90.00
_cell.angle_beta   90.00
_cell.angle_gamma   90.00
#
_symmetry.space_group_name_H-M   'P 1'
#
loop_
_entity.id
_entity.type
_entity.pdbx_description
1 polymer ?
#
loop_
_entity_poly.entity_id
_entity_poly.type
_entity_poly.pdbx_seq_one_letter_code
_entity_poly.pdbx_strand_id
1 'polypeptide(L)'
;MSAELSYKDLKALLDENDIDLSMRQLVSIPSKIPRATHLDFSNNLITSIPADFCLLTHITKLDLSNNQIVHLPEEFGKLINLIHLDLYRNEIEELPLSFGELASLKWLDLKDNPLELELSQAAGDCLDEKGCKMAALNVVQLMHDRSVRQQRLLEKQKSVKKRMSIFLFEISVLYILAYRYKIKSEV
;
A
#
# COMPACT_ATOMS: atom_id res chain seq x y z
N MET A 1 -5.28 16.73 23.99
CA MET A 1 -6.24 17.20 22.97
C MET A 1 -5.43 17.87 21.89
N SER A 2 -5.07 17.15 20.83
CA SER A 2 -4.51 17.78 19.63
C SER A 2 -5.62 18.62 19.01
N ALA A 3 -5.38 19.91 18.83
CA ALA A 3 -6.31 20.73 18.05
C ALA A 3 -6.26 20.23 16.61
N GLU A 4 -7.40 19.83 16.04
CA GLU A 4 -7.47 19.54 14.61
C GLU A 4 -7.12 20.84 13.85
N LEU A 5 -6.06 20.78 13.03
CA LEU A 5 -5.68 21.90 12.18
C LEU A 5 -6.79 22.12 11.15
N SER A 6 -7.37 23.33 11.13
CA SER A 6 -8.38 23.64 10.13
C SER A 6 -7.72 23.79 8.76
N TYR A 7 -8.50 23.63 7.68
CA TYR A 7 -8.01 23.87 6.33
C TYR A 7 -7.44 25.29 6.15
N LYS A 8 -7.99 26.28 6.86
CA LYS A 8 -7.50 27.67 6.83
C LYS A 8 -6.09 27.77 7.44
N ASP A 9 -5.85 27.03 8.53
CA ASP A 9 -4.53 26.98 9.18
C ASP A 9 -3.51 26.31 8.26
N LEU A 10 -3.87 25.17 7.65
CA LEU A 10 -3.02 24.47 6.69
C LEU A 10 -2.69 25.33 5.47
N LYS A 11 -3.67 26.10 4.96
CA LYS A 11 -3.45 27.00 3.83
C LYS A 11 -2.51 28.15 4.18
N ALA A 12 -2.47 28.58 5.45
CA ALA A 12 -1.53 29.60 5.90
C ALA A 12 -0.09 29.07 6.05
N LEU A 13 0.09 27.75 6.14
CA LEU A 13 1.40 27.08 6.19
C LEU A 13 1.97 26.76 4.81
N LEU A 14 1.17 26.90 3.74
CA LEU A 14 1.62 26.63 2.38
C LEU A 14 2.62 27.69 1.95
N ASP A 15 3.87 27.28 1.78
CA ASP A 15 4.94 28.10 1.22
C ASP A 15 5.36 27.52 -0.13
N GLU A 16 5.10 28.27 -1.21
CA GLU A 16 5.18 27.79 -2.59
C GLU A 16 4.43 26.46 -2.83
N ASN A 17 5.10 25.33 -2.68
CA ASN A 17 4.50 23.99 -2.80
C ASN A 17 4.78 23.08 -1.61
N ASP A 18 5.28 23.63 -0.51
CA ASP A 18 5.73 22.93 0.67
C ASP A 18 4.77 23.22 1.84
N ILE A 19 4.42 22.17 2.57
CA ILE A 19 3.71 22.28 3.85
C ILE A 19 4.52 21.52 4.88
N ASP A 20 5.07 22.26 5.84
CA ASP A 20 5.74 21.71 7.01
C ASP A 20 4.75 21.54 8.17
N LEU A 21 4.46 20.28 8.48
CA LEU A 21 3.68 19.80 9.63
C LEU A 21 4.52 18.98 10.61
N SER A 22 5.85 19.09 10.52
CA SER A 22 6.77 18.41 11.42
C SER A 22 6.61 18.89 12.87
N MET A 23 6.97 18.03 13.82
CA MET A 23 7.09 18.36 15.26
C MET A 23 5.82 18.97 15.89
N ARG A 24 4.63 18.53 15.46
CA ARG A 24 3.33 19.08 15.92
C ARG A 24 2.54 18.15 16.82
N GLN A 25 3.11 17.02 17.24
CA GLN A 25 2.44 15.99 18.05
C GLN A 25 1.14 15.49 17.40
N LEU A 26 1.10 15.48 16.07
CA LEU A 26 -0.06 14.99 15.32
C LEU A 26 -0.22 13.49 15.55
N VAL A 27 -1.43 13.06 15.88
CA VAL A 27 -1.76 11.63 16.02
C VAL A 27 -2.31 11.06 14.69
N SER A 28 -2.76 11.94 13.80
CA SER A 28 -3.31 11.57 12.49
C SER A 28 -3.02 12.65 11.45
N ILE A 29 -2.95 12.24 10.19
CA ILE A 29 -2.85 13.16 9.05
C ILE A 29 -4.20 13.86 8.83
N PRO A 30 -4.24 15.19 8.62
CA PRO A 30 -5.48 15.91 8.31
C PRO A 30 -6.14 15.40 7.03
N SER A 31 -7.47 15.24 7.04
CA SER A 31 -8.22 14.69 5.89
C SER A 31 -8.28 15.63 4.68
N LYS A 32 -7.95 16.91 4.85
CA LYS A 32 -7.92 17.92 3.78
C LYS A 32 -6.64 18.71 3.87
N ILE A 33 -5.81 18.59 2.86
CA ILE A 33 -4.54 19.31 2.75
C ILE A 33 -4.64 20.24 1.53
N PRO A 34 -4.18 21.50 1.60
CA PRO A 34 -4.01 22.34 0.43
C PRO A 34 -3.15 21.64 -0.63
N ARG A 35 -3.26 22.07 -1.89
CA ARG A 35 -2.50 21.45 -2.99
C ARG A 35 -1.01 21.81 -2.86
N ALA A 36 -0.25 20.93 -2.22
CA ALA A 36 1.18 21.01 -2.00
C ALA A 36 1.87 19.80 -2.65
N THR A 37 3.06 19.98 -3.20
CA THR A 37 3.83 18.87 -3.79
C THR A 37 4.81 18.25 -2.80
N HIS A 38 5.14 18.96 -1.73
CA HIS A 38 6.04 18.52 -0.67
C HIS A 38 5.31 18.60 0.67
N LEU A 39 5.25 17.48 1.37
CA LEU A 39 4.61 17.39 2.68
C LEU A 39 5.61 16.80 3.67
N ASP A 40 5.83 17.52 4.77
CA ASP A 40 6.62 17.06 5.90
C ASP A 40 5.70 16.79 7.10
N PHE A 41 5.58 15.53 7.47
CA PHE A 41 4.85 15.04 8.64
C PHE A 41 5.80 14.42 9.68
N SER A 42 7.10 14.66 9.56
CA SER A 42 8.11 14.04 10.41
C SER A 42 7.96 14.40 11.88
N ASN A 43 8.50 13.57 12.77
CA ASN A 43 8.57 13.86 14.21
C ASN A 43 7.20 14.12 14.84
N ASN A 44 6.22 13.28 14.52
CA ASN A 44 4.87 13.32 15.06
C ASN A 44 4.54 12.00 15.80
N LEU A 45 3.27 11.76 16.10
CA LEU A 45 2.76 10.56 16.77
C LEU A 45 1.77 9.83 15.85
N ILE A 46 1.96 9.95 14.53
CA ILE A 46 1.03 9.41 13.53
C ILE A 46 1.13 7.89 13.55
N THR A 47 0.00 7.22 13.78
CA THR A 47 -0.06 5.74 13.79
C THR A 47 -0.59 5.15 12.49
N SER A 48 -1.29 5.95 11.70
CA SER A 48 -1.93 5.50 10.46
C SER A 48 -2.12 6.66 9.48
N ILE A 49 -2.06 6.34 8.19
CA ILE A 49 -2.39 7.24 7.09
C ILE A 49 -3.81 6.92 6.62
N PRO A 50 -4.72 7.91 6.48
CA PRO A 50 -6.06 7.65 5.96
C PRO A 50 -6.01 7.30 4.47
N ALA A 51 -6.86 6.38 4.01
CA ALA A 51 -6.88 5.95 2.60
C ALA A 51 -7.11 7.10 1.60
N ASP A 52 -7.89 8.11 1.98
CA ASP A 52 -8.13 9.31 1.17
C ASP A 52 -6.86 10.14 0.91
N PHE A 53 -5.80 9.98 1.72
CA PHE A 53 -4.50 10.60 1.48
C PHE A 53 -3.90 10.14 0.15
N CYS A 54 -4.16 8.89 -0.25
CA CYS A 54 -3.69 8.33 -1.52
C CYS A 54 -4.34 8.97 -2.76
N LEU A 55 -5.34 9.84 -2.57
CA LEU A 55 -5.93 10.66 -3.64
C LEU A 55 -5.07 11.88 -3.99
N LEU A 56 -4.08 12.23 -3.15
CA LEU A 56 -3.17 13.36 -3.37
C LEU A 56 -2.05 13.00 -4.37
N THR A 57 -2.44 12.56 -5.56
CA THR A 57 -1.53 12.02 -6.60
C THR A 57 -0.52 13.04 -7.15
N HIS A 58 -0.60 14.30 -6.76
CA HIS A 58 0.30 15.38 -7.16
C HIS A 58 1.54 15.52 -6.25
N ILE A 59 1.58 14.81 -5.12
CA ILE A 59 2.72 14.86 -4.19
C ILE A 59 3.94 14.21 -4.86
N THR A 60 5.09 14.87 -4.72
CA THR A 60 6.39 14.42 -5.22
C THR A 60 7.38 14.11 -4.09
N LYS A 61 7.26 14.76 -2.93
CA LYS A 61 8.03 14.43 -1.73
C LYS A 61 7.15 14.30 -0.51
N LEU A 62 7.37 13.25 0.28
CA LEU A 62 6.66 12.98 1.50
C LEU A 62 7.65 12.51 2.57
N ASP A 63 7.74 13.26 3.66
CA ASP A 63 8.49 12.86 4.84
C ASP A 63 7.50 12.45 5.94
N LEU A 64 7.61 11.20 6.38
CA LEU A 64 6.83 10.60 7.47
C LEU A 64 7.76 10.02 8.54
N SER A 65 9.03 10.41 8.54
CA SER A 65 10.05 9.87 9.43
C SER A 65 9.73 10.18 10.90
N ASN A 66 10.23 9.35 11.82
CA ASN A 66 10.05 9.53 13.26
C ASN A 66 8.56 9.64 13.65
N ASN A 67 7.77 8.65 13.27
CA ASN A 67 6.36 8.49 13.64
C ASN A 67 6.13 7.09 14.25
N GLN A 68 4.88 6.64 14.35
CA GLN A 68 4.50 5.33 14.89
C GLN A 68 3.64 4.56 13.87
N ILE A 69 3.89 4.77 12.58
CA ILE A 69 3.08 4.19 11.50
C ILE A 69 3.32 2.68 11.48
N VAL A 70 2.25 1.91 11.60
CA VAL A 70 2.32 0.44 11.57
C VAL A 70 2.09 -0.12 10.18
N HIS A 71 1.15 0.50 9.43
CA HIS A 71 0.80 0.08 8.08
C HIS A 71 0.53 1.29 7.18
N LEU A 72 0.85 1.15 5.90
CA LEU A 72 0.40 2.06 4.85
C LEU A 72 -0.93 1.55 4.25
N PRO A 73 -1.82 2.44 3.76
CA PRO A 73 -3.05 2.05 3.07
C PRO A 73 -2.79 1.15 1.86
N GLU A 74 -3.71 0.24 1.58
CA GLU A 74 -3.64 -0.62 0.38
C GLU A 74 -3.59 0.17 -0.93
N GLU A 75 -4.06 1.43 -0.94
CA GLU A 75 -4.02 2.32 -2.09
C GLU A 75 -2.75 3.18 -2.20
N PHE A 76 -1.74 2.97 -1.36
CA PHE A 76 -0.54 3.84 -1.31
C PHE A 76 0.17 3.96 -2.67
N GLY A 77 0.12 2.90 -3.49
CA GLY A 77 0.59 2.89 -4.89
C GLY A 77 0.02 3.98 -5.80
N LYS A 78 -1.15 4.57 -5.46
CA LYS A 78 -1.78 5.64 -6.24
C LYS A 78 -0.98 6.95 -6.25
N LEU A 79 0.00 7.11 -5.36
CA LEU A 79 0.91 8.25 -5.33
C LEU A 79 1.96 8.15 -6.45
N ILE A 80 1.49 8.00 -7.71
CA ILE A 80 2.30 7.69 -8.89
C ILE A 80 3.38 8.72 -9.24
N ASN A 81 3.26 9.95 -8.71
CA ASN A 81 4.24 11.03 -8.91
C ASN A 81 5.22 11.17 -7.74
N LEU A 82 5.12 10.32 -6.71
CA LEU A 82 6.01 10.36 -5.55
C LEU A 82 7.43 9.97 -5.98
N ILE A 83 8.38 10.85 -5.69
CA ILE A 83 9.80 10.70 -6.07
C ILE A 83 10.65 10.40 -4.83
N HIS A 84 10.30 11.01 -3.70
CA HIS A 84 11.02 10.90 -2.45
C HIS A 84 10.05 10.55 -1.32
N LEU A 85 10.34 9.46 -0.61
CA LEU A 85 9.56 9.00 0.51
C LEU A 85 10.49 8.65 1.67
N ASP A 86 10.33 9.35 2.79
CA ASP A 86 11.01 9.01 4.03
C ASP A 86 10.04 8.37 5.01
N LEU A 87 10.31 7.12 5.39
CA LEU A 87 9.57 6.34 6.40
C LEU A 87 10.49 5.90 7.53
N TYR A 88 11.68 6.50 7.64
CA TYR A 88 12.66 6.21 8.68
C TYR A 88 12.03 6.23 10.07
N ARG A 89 12.35 5.23 10.89
CA ARG A 89 11.93 5.15 12.29
C ARG A 89 10.42 5.25 12.49
N ASN A 90 9.74 4.21 12.01
CA ASN A 90 8.33 3.91 12.22
C ASN A 90 8.19 2.47 12.73
N GLU A 91 6.98 1.92 12.73
CA GLU A 91 6.67 0.57 13.22
C GLU A 91 6.19 -0.34 12.06
N ILE A 92 6.68 -0.10 10.84
CA ILE A 92 6.22 -0.80 9.63
C ILE A 92 6.84 -2.19 9.57
N GLU A 93 6.00 -3.22 9.54
CA GLU A 93 6.44 -4.61 9.33
C GLU A 93 6.38 -5.01 7.85
N GLU A 94 5.35 -4.56 7.14
CA GLU A 94 5.06 -4.88 5.74
C GLU A 94 4.57 -3.67 4.94
N LEU A 95 4.73 -3.73 3.61
CA LEU A 95 4.19 -2.74 2.68
C LEU A 95 3.03 -3.33 1.87
N PRO A 96 2.02 -2.52 1.50
CA PRO A 96 0.93 -2.96 0.65
C PRO A 96 1.45 -3.33 -0.74
N LEU A 97 0.78 -4.28 -1.40
CA LEU A 97 1.20 -4.74 -2.74
C LEU A 97 1.16 -3.64 -3.80
N SER A 98 0.28 -2.64 -3.61
CA SER A 98 0.23 -1.47 -4.47
C SER A 98 1.50 -0.61 -4.40
N PHE A 99 2.35 -0.77 -3.39
CA PHE A 99 3.63 -0.04 -3.32
C PHE A 99 4.50 -0.30 -4.56
N GLY A 100 4.34 -1.46 -5.22
CA GLY A 100 4.97 -1.77 -6.50
C GLY A 100 4.50 -0.91 -7.70
N GLU A 101 3.47 -0.07 -7.51
CA GLU A 101 2.93 0.85 -8.51
C GLU A 101 3.59 2.25 -8.45
N LEU A 102 4.44 2.52 -7.45
CA LEU A 102 5.17 3.78 -7.29
C LEU A 102 6.30 3.94 -8.32
N ALA A 103 5.94 4.03 -9.60
CA ALA A 103 6.86 4.01 -10.73
C ALA A 103 7.84 5.20 -10.79
N SER A 104 7.52 6.30 -10.10
CA SER A 104 8.35 7.50 -10.05
C SER A 104 9.30 7.56 -8.85
N LEU A 105 9.20 6.59 -7.92
CA LEU A 105 9.95 6.63 -6.66
C LEU A 105 11.44 6.41 -6.92
N LYS A 106 12.27 7.34 -6.44
CA LYS A 106 13.72 7.34 -6.64
C LYS A 106 14.49 7.36 -5.34
N TRP A 107 13.87 7.67 -4.23
CA TRP A 107 14.54 7.71 -2.93
C TRP A 107 13.56 7.19 -1.89
N LEU A 108 14.03 6.23 -1.10
CA LEU A 108 13.27 5.59 -0.05
C LEU A 108 14.18 5.31 1.14
N ASP A 109 13.73 5.70 2.33
CA ASP A 109 14.28 5.22 3.59
C ASP A 109 13.20 4.49 4.38
N LEU A 110 13.52 3.27 4.82
CA LEU A 110 12.70 2.41 5.66
C LEU A 110 13.47 1.94 6.90
N LYS A 111 14.68 2.46 7.13
CA LYS A 111 15.53 2.06 8.25
C LYS A 111 14.81 2.31 9.59
N ASP A 112 15.21 1.54 10.60
CA ASP A 112 14.65 1.58 11.96
C ASP A 112 13.13 1.30 11.98
N ASN A 113 12.68 0.41 11.10
CA ASN A 113 11.37 -0.23 11.14
C ASN A 113 11.53 -1.74 11.41
N PRO A 114 10.56 -2.41 12.05
CA PRO A 114 10.54 -3.85 12.29
C PRO A 114 10.18 -4.66 11.01
N LEU A 115 10.78 -4.30 9.87
CA LEU A 115 10.49 -4.90 8.57
C LEU A 115 10.70 -6.41 8.58
N GLU A 116 9.82 -7.14 7.91
CA GLU A 116 10.04 -8.56 7.67
C GLU A 116 11.34 -8.82 6.88
N LEU A 117 11.85 -10.06 6.93
CA LEU A 117 13.18 -10.41 6.45
C LEU A 117 13.42 -10.07 4.97
N GLU A 118 12.49 -10.43 4.08
CA GLU A 118 12.68 -10.17 2.65
C GLU A 118 12.63 -8.67 2.33
N LEU A 119 11.76 -7.92 3.02
CA LEU A 119 11.62 -6.49 2.84
C LEU A 119 12.84 -5.73 3.36
N SER A 120 13.35 -6.09 4.55
CA SER A 120 14.57 -5.49 5.10
C SER A 120 15.78 -5.72 4.20
N GLN A 121 15.92 -6.92 3.60
CA GLN A 121 16.97 -7.21 2.63
C GLN A 121 16.85 -6.36 1.36
N ALA A 122 15.63 -6.14 0.85
CA ALA A 122 15.42 -5.30 -0.32
C ALA A 122 15.69 -3.82 -0.04
N ALA A 123 15.25 -3.33 1.12
CA ALA A 123 15.44 -1.94 1.55
C ALA A 123 16.93 -1.62 1.80
N GLY A 124 17.67 -2.53 2.46
CA GLY A 124 19.04 -2.26 2.89
C GLY A 124 19.14 -1.12 3.92
N ASP A 125 20.33 -0.54 4.07
CA ASP A 125 20.63 0.34 5.20
C ASP A 125 20.52 1.85 4.90
N CYS A 126 20.27 2.24 3.63
CA CYS A 126 20.11 3.65 3.17
C CYS A 126 21.11 4.65 3.82
N LEU A 127 22.39 4.26 3.91
CA LEU A 127 23.43 5.09 4.57
C LEU A 127 23.89 6.30 3.74
N ASP A 128 23.63 6.27 2.44
CA ASP A 128 23.95 7.34 1.50
C ASP A 128 22.89 7.45 0.39
N GLU A 129 22.97 8.51 -0.42
CA GLU A 129 22.02 8.77 -1.50
C GLU A 129 21.88 7.59 -2.48
N LYS A 130 22.98 6.87 -2.73
CA LYS A 130 22.98 5.70 -3.61
C LYS A 130 22.24 4.53 -2.98
N GLY A 131 22.46 4.29 -1.69
CA GLY A 131 21.76 3.27 -0.91
C GLY A 131 20.26 3.47 -0.94
N CYS A 132 19.80 4.70 -0.68
CA CYS A 132 18.36 5.01 -0.68
C CYS A 132 17.72 4.95 -2.07
N LYS A 133 18.49 5.24 -3.14
CA LYS A 133 18.06 5.00 -4.52
C LYS A 133 17.90 3.52 -4.83
N MET A 134 18.84 2.70 -4.36
CA MET A 134 18.74 1.24 -4.52
C MET A 134 17.59 0.67 -3.69
N ALA A 135 17.36 1.18 -2.48
CA ALA A 135 16.23 0.81 -1.64
C ALA A 135 14.91 1.02 -2.38
N ALA A 136 14.70 2.21 -2.95
CA ALA A 136 13.51 2.52 -3.74
C ALA A 136 13.30 1.52 -4.89
N LEU A 137 14.35 1.29 -5.70
CA LEU A 137 14.29 0.35 -6.83
C LEU A 137 13.94 -1.07 -6.38
N ASN A 138 14.68 -1.60 -5.40
CA ASN A 138 14.57 -2.99 -4.96
C ASN A 138 13.23 -3.25 -4.27
N VAL A 139 12.76 -2.33 -3.42
CA VAL A 139 11.49 -2.47 -2.71
C VAL A 139 10.32 -2.38 -3.66
N VAL A 140 10.30 -1.40 -4.59
CA VAL A 140 9.24 -1.31 -5.61
C VAL A 140 9.22 -2.57 -6.47
N GLN A 141 10.38 -3.08 -6.89
CA GLN A 141 10.47 -4.33 -7.65
C GLN A 141 9.97 -5.54 -6.86
N LEU A 142 10.36 -5.67 -5.58
CA LEU A 142 9.90 -6.74 -4.70
C LEU A 142 8.37 -6.73 -4.55
N MET A 143 7.79 -5.55 -4.31
CA MET A 143 6.34 -5.40 -4.15
C MET A 143 5.60 -5.67 -5.47
N HIS A 144 6.16 -5.24 -6.61
CA HIS A 144 5.62 -5.57 -7.93
C HIS A 144 5.59 -7.08 -8.17
N ASP A 145 6.70 -7.78 -7.91
CA ASP A 145 6.78 -9.23 -8.10
C ASP A 145 5.83 -9.99 -7.18
N ARG A 146 5.64 -9.52 -5.94
CA ARG A 146 4.65 -10.06 -5.01
C ARG A 146 3.23 -9.85 -5.51
N SER A 147 2.90 -8.66 -6.00
CA SER A 147 1.60 -8.34 -6.58
C SER A 147 1.27 -9.26 -7.77
N VAL A 148 2.21 -9.41 -8.71
CA VAL A 148 2.07 -10.33 -9.86
C VAL A 148 1.91 -11.78 -9.42
N ARG A 149 2.70 -12.23 -8.43
CA ARG A 149 2.58 -13.58 -7.87
C ARG A 149 1.20 -13.79 -7.24
N GLN A 150 0.71 -12.85 -6.44
CA GLN A 150 -0.59 -12.94 -5.79
C GLN A 150 -1.72 -12.98 -6.82
N GLN A 151 -1.66 -12.15 -7.87
CA GLN A 151 -2.64 -12.16 -8.95
C GLN A 151 -2.68 -13.52 -9.67
N ARG A 152 -1.52 -14.10 -10.01
CA ARG A 152 -1.45 -15.44 -10.63
C ARG A 152 -2.04 -16.53 -9.73
N LEU A 153 -1.84 -16.43 -8.41
CA LEU A 153 -2.46 -17.36 -7.45
C LEU A 153 -3.97 -17.21 -7.41
N LEU A 154 -4.49 -15.99 -7.40
CA LEU A 154 -5.92 -15.70 -7.45
C LEU A 154 -6.56 -16.22 -8.75
N GLU A 155 -5.91 -16.05 -9.90
CA GLU A 155 -6.37 -16.57 -11.19
C GLU A 155 -6.38 -18.10 -11.23
N LYS A 156 -5.34 -18.75 -10.70
CA LYS A 156 -5.31 -20.22 -10.55
C LYS A 156 -6.44 -20.71 -9.65
N GLN A 157 -6.68 -20.07 -8.51
CA GLN A 157 -7.79 -20.42 -7.61
C GLN A 157 -9.15 -20.25 -8.29
N LYS A 158 -9.36 -19.16 -9.05
CA LYS A 158 -10.59 -18.94 -9.83
C LYS A 158 -10.80 -20.05 -10.87
N SER A 159 -9.74 -20.45 -11.58
CA SER A 159 -9.78 -21.54 -12.57
C SER A 159 -10.13 -22.88 -11.92
N VAL A 160 -9.52 -23.21 -10.78
CA VAL A 160 -9.83 -24.43 -10.02
C VAL A 160 -11.28 -24.43 -9.52
N LYS A 161 -11.74 -23.32 -8.91
CA LYS A 161 -13.14 -23.19 -8.47
C LYS A 161 -14.13 -23.35 -9.64
N LYS A 162 -13.83 -22.77 -10.80
CA LYS A 162 -14.64 -22.92 -12.02
C LYS A 162 -14.70 -24.38 -12.48
N ARG A 163 -13.55 -25.08 -12.55
CA ARG A 163 -13.50 -26.50 -12.92
C ARG A 163 -14.29 -27.38 -11.95
N MET A 164 -14.15 -27.14 -10.64
CA MET A 164 -14.91 -27.87 -9.63
C MET A 164 -16.41 -27.65 -9.74
N SER A 165 -16.85 -26.41 -10.01
CA SER A 165 -18.26 -26.10 -10.26
C SER A 165 -18.82 -26.81 -11.49
N ILE A 166 -18.05 -26.90 -12.58
CA ILE A 166 -18.45 -27.63 -13.80
C ILE A 166 -18.59 -29.13 -13.51
N PHE A 167 -17.61 -29.72 -12.81
CA PHE A 167 -17.64 -31.14 -12.46
C PHE A 167 -18.84 -31.50 -11.56
N LEU A 168 -19.15 -30.68 -10.56
CA LEU A 168 -20.35 -30.88 -9.71
C LEU A 168 -21.65 -30.81 -10.53
N PHE A 169 -21.71 -29.90 -11.51
CA PHE A 169 -22.85 -29.81 -12.41
C PHE A 169 -22.99 -31.08 -13.27
N GLU A 170 -21.90 -31.58 -13.84
CA GLU A 170 -21.90 -32.83 -14.63
C GLU A 170 -22.37 -34.03 -13.80
N ILE A 171 -21.88 -34.18 -12.56
CA ILE A 171 -22.35 -35.22 -11.63
C ILE A 171 -23.86 -35.11 -11.38
N SER A 172 -24.35 -33.88 -11.14
CA SER A 172 -25.78 -33.66 -10.87
C SER A 172 -26.65 -34.03 -12.07
N VAL A 173 -26.22 -33.73 -13.29
CA VAL A 173 -26.92 -34.08 -14.53
C VAL A 173 -26.94 -35.61 -14.72
N LEU A 174 -25.80 -36.27 -14.55
CA LEU A 174 -25.70 -37.73 -14.65
C LEU A 174 -26.60 -38.43 -13.61
N TYR A 175 -26.64 -37.92 -12.38
CA TYR A 175 -27.51 -38.44 -11.33
C TYR A 175 -29.00 -38.31 -11.70
N ILE A 176 -29.42 -37.14 -12.20
CA ILE A 176 -30.81 -36.91 -12.65
C ILE A 176 -31.17 -37.85 -13.81
N LEU A 177 -30.27 -38.04 -14.78
CA LEU A 177 -30.48 -38.92 -15.92
C LEU A 177 -30.60 -40.39 -15.48
N ALA A 178 -29.73 -40.85 -14.59
CA ALA A 178 -29.78 -42.20 -14.03
C ALA A 178 -31.09 -42.46 -13.27
N TYR A 179 -31.54 -41.49 -12.46
CA TYR A 179 -32.81 -41.59 -11.74
C TYR A 179 -34.01 -41.67 -12.70
N ARG A 180 -34.03 -40.86 -13.77
CA ARG A 180 -35.07 -40.93 -14.81
C ARG A 180 -35.07 -42.25 -15.56
N TYR A 181 -33.91 -42.82 -15.85
CA TYR A 181 -33.82 -44.13 -16.52
C TYR A 181 -34.39 -45.24 -15.64
N LYS A 182 -34.04 -45.25 -14.34
CA LYS A 182 -34.55 -46.23 -13.38
C LYS A 182 -36.09 -46.21 -13.29
N ILE A 183 -36.70 -45.03 -13.24
CA ILE A 183 -38.17 -44.89 -13.23
C ILE A 183 -38.78 -45.48 -14.51
N LYS A 184 -38.16 -45.28 -15.68
CA LYS A 184 -38.67 -45.81 -16.96
C LYS A 184 -38.56 -47.33 -17.08
N SER A 185 -37.64 -47.98 -16.36
CA SER A 185 -37.46 -49.44 -16.40
C SER A 185 -38.34 -50.20 -15.40
N GLU A 186 -38.99 -49.51 -14.46
CA GLU A 186 -39.87 -50.10 -13.44
C GLU A 186 -41.37 -50.01 -13.81
N VAL A 187 -41.71 -49.54 -15.02
CA VAL A 187 -43.08 -49.44 -15.59
C VAL A 187 -43.17 -50.28 -16.85
#